data_AF-A0A956YT22-F1
#
_entry.id   AF-A0A956YT22-F1
#
_cell.length_a   1.000
_cell.length_b   1.000
_cell.length_c   1.000
_cell.angle_alpha   90.00
_cell.angle_beta   90.00
_cell.angle_gamma   90.00
#
_symmetry.space_group_name_H-M   'P 1'
#
loop_
_entity.id
_entity.type
_entity.pdbx_description
1 polymer ?
#
loop_
_entity_poly.entity_id
_entity_poly.type
_entity_poly.pdbx_seq_one_letter_code
_entity_poly.pdbx_strand_id
1 'polypeptide(L)'
;DELWTAGKAMYKLEPAVAPGGELIIYAPHLDTVSHVHGKYIYQAGYHVRDYYLKQWDRFKDIPLGVLAHGTHVRGSGTYENGVERARIDVALATKIPQADCERLSLGYYDVSEINLEHWQGRAHEGVLYVPKAGEILYRVKQS
;
A
#
# COMPACT_ATOMS: atom_id res chain seq x y z
N ASP A 1 10.29 12.45 4.47
CA ASP A 1 9.90 11.05 4.17
C ASP A 1 9.05 11.01 2.93
N GLU A 2 9.03 9.86 2.25
CA GLU A 2 8.30 9.66 1.00
C GLU A 2 7.59 8.30 1.02
N LEU A 3 6.51 8.16 0.23
CA LEU A 3 5.77 6.90 0.15
C LEU A 3 6.65 5.74 -0.29
N TRP A 4 7.65 6.02 -1.14
CA TRP A 4 8.67 5.05 -1.54
C TRP A 4 9.32 4.32 -0.37
N THR A 5 9.61 5.03 0.73
CA THR A 5 10.14 4.40 1.95
C THR A 5 9.01 3.97 2.87
N ALA A 6 7.92 4.72 3.02
CA ALA A 6 6.81 4.31 3.91
C ALA A 6 6.15 2.99 3.49
N GLY A 7 6.23 2.63 2.21
CA GLY A 7 5.78 1.35 1.66
C GLY A 7 6.36 0.11 2.36
N LYS A 8 7.44 0.23 3.15
CA LYS A 8 7.93 -0.90 3.98
C LYS A 8 6.91 -1.45 4.94
N ALA A 9 5.99 -0.61 5.42
CA ALA A 9 4.92 -1.05 6.29
C ALA A 9 4.11 -2.17 5.63
N MET A 10 3.82 -2.03 4.33
CA MET A 10 3.00 -2.98 3.60
C MET A 10 3.66 -4.36 3.52
N TYR A 11 4.84 -4.49 2.90
CA TYR A 11 5.46 -5.80 2.75
C TYR A 11 5.93 -6.44 4.08
N LYS A 12 6.00 -5.67 5.18
CA LYS A 12 6.26 -6.22 6.53
C LYS A 12 5.02 -6.71 7.26
N LEU A 13 3.85 -6.19 6.91
CA LEU A 13 2.59 -6.45 7.61
C LEU A 13 1.55 -7.21 6.78
N GLU A 14 1.64 -7.24 5.44
CA GLU A 14 0.74 -8.01 4.57
C GLU A 14 0.48 -9.43 5.09
N PRO A 15 1.51 -10.20 5.54
CA PRO A 15 1.28 -11.56 6.03
C PRO A 15 0.45 -11.65 7.30
N ALA A 16 0.33 -10.55 8.06
CA ALA A 16 -0.47 -10.43 9.27
C ALA A 16 -1.92 -9.97 9.01
N VAL A 17 -2.23 -9.51 7.79
CA VAL A 17 -3.57 -9.06 7.41
C VAL A 17 -4.36 -10.24 6.85
N ALA A 18 -5.60 -10.44 7.29
CA ALA A 18 -6.49 -11.47 6.74
C ALA A 18 -6.86 -11.17 5.26
N PRO A 19 -7.18 -12.19 4.43
CA PRO A 19 -7.72 -11.94 3.09
C PRO A 19 -8.96 -11.04 3.14
N GLY A 20 -9.02 -10.03 2.26
CA GLY A 20 -10.07 -9.01 2.26
C GLY A 20 -9.95 -7.97 3.39
N GLY A 21 -8.89 -8.03 4.20
CA GLY A 21 -8.60 -6.99 5.19
C GLY A 21 -7.97 -5.75 4.55
N GLU A 22 -7.73 -4.74 5.38
CA GLU A 22 -7.14 -3.47 4.97
C GLU A 22 -5.87 -3.18 5.79
N LEU A 23 -4.88 -2.57 5.13
CA LEU A 23 -3.70 -1.99 5.77
C LEU A 23 -3.69 -0.48 5.54
N ILE A 24 -3.69 0.29 6.64
CA ILE A 24 -3.62 1.75 6.60
C ILE A 24 -2.20 2.19 6.95
N ILE A 25 -1.53 2.89 6.03
CA ILE A 25 -0.24 3.52 6.28
C ILE A 25 -0.50 4.90 6.88
N TYR A 26 -0.36 4.98 8.20
CA TYR A 26 -0.47 6.23 8.95
C TYR A 26 0.88 6.95 9.02
N ALA A 27 0.99 8.09 8.33
CA ALA A 27 2.15 8.97 8.33
C ALA A 27 1.71 10.44 8.13
N PRO A 28 1.27 11.13 9.19
CA PRO A 28 0.63 12.47 9.10
C PRO A 28 1.55 13.56 8.56
N HIS A 29 2.86 13.32 8.52
CA HIS A 29 3.85 14.25 8.00
C HIS A 29 4.20 14.01 6.53
N LEU A 30 3.81 12.88 5.94
CA LEU A 30 4.20 12.45 4.60
C LEU A 30 3.30 13.10 3.55
N ASP A 31 3.88 13.89 2.65
CA ASP A 31 3.19 14.61 1.57
C ASP A 31 3.71 14.25 0.17
N THR A 32 4.71 13.38 0.08
CA THR A 32 5.46 13.12 -1.14
C THR A 32 5.44 11.64 -1.48
N VAL A 33 5.09 11.30 -2.73
CA VAL A 33 5.14 9.91 -3.23
C VAL A 33 6.59 9.43 -3.40
N SER A 34 7.36 10.15 -4.21
CA SER A 34 8.81 9.96 -4.30
C SER A 34 9.48 11.16 -4.96
N HIS A 35 10.62 11.59 -4.43
CA HIS A 35 11.44 12.64 -5.03
C HIS A 35 12.14 12.19 -6.31
N VAL A 36 12.50 10.91 -6.41
CA VAL A 36 13.27 10.37 -7.55
C VAL A 36 12.37 9.66 -8.55
N HIS A 37 11.42 8.88 -8.06
CA HIS A 37 10.63 7.97 -8.89
C HIS A 37 9.18 8.43 -9.10
N GLY A 38 8.77 9.57 -8.53
CA GLY A 38 7.39 10.05 -8.52
C GLY A 38 6.75 10.06 -9.91
N LYS A 39 7.44 10.61 -10.92
CA LYS A 39 6.96 10.63 -12.31
C LYS A 39 6.53 9.24 -12.80
N TYR A 40 7.35 8.22 -12.58
CA TYR A 40 7.08 6.86 -13.03
C TYR A 40 6.00 6.18 -12.18
N ILE A 41 5.95 6.46 -10.88
CA ILE A 41 4.90 5.95 -9.99
C ILE A 41 3.54 6.50 -10.40
N TYR A 42 3.41 7.80 -10.68
CA TYR A 42 2.16 8.41 -11.17
C TYR A 42 1.77 7.98 -12.59
N GLN A 43 2.69 7.40 -13.36
CA GLN A 43 2.40 6.77 -14.64
C GLN A 43 1.93 5.33 -14.49
N ALA A 44 2.52 4.59 -13.54
CA ALA A 44 2.29 3.16 -13.36
C ALA A 44 1.12 2.84 -12.42
N GLY A 45 0.89 3.64 -11.37
CA GLY A 45 0.05 3.30 -10.24
C GLY A 45 0.64 2.17 -9.37
N TYR A 46 -0.02 1.82 -8.27
CA TYR A 46 0.30 0.66 -7.44
C TYR A 46 -0.65 -0.50 -7.77
N HIS A 47 -0.13 -1.55 -8.40
CA HIS A 47 -0.91 -2.70 -8.84
C HIS A 47 -0.23 -4.03 -8.54
N VAL A 48 -1.01 -5.10 -8.52
CA VAL A 48 -0.53 -6.48 -8.40
C VAL A 48 0.30 -6.84 -9.62
N ARG A 49 1.24 -7.78 -9.45
CA ARG A 49 2.16 -8.22 -10.51
C ARG A 49 1.43 -8.55 -11.82
N ASP A 50 0.32 -9.28 -11.73
CA ASP A 50 -0.45 -9.72 -12.89
C ASP A 50 -1.03 -8.56 -13.70
N TYR A 51 -1.38 -7.44 -13.06
CA TYR A 51 -1.88 -6.25 -13.73
C TYR A 51 -0.84 -5.68 -14.71
N TYR A 52 0.43 -5.60 -14.27
CA TYR A 52 1.51 -5.12 -15.13
C TYR A 52 1.86 -6.13 -16.22
N LEU A 53 2.04 -7.41 -15.86
CA LEU A 53 2.54 -8.44 -16.79
C LEU A 53 1.53 -8.77 -17.90
N LYS A 54 0.23 -8.79 -17.60
CA LYS A 54 -0.82 -9.05 -18.61
C LYS A 54 -1.09 -7.84 -19.51
N GLN A 55 -0.40 -6.72 -19.27
CA GLN A 55 -0.52 -5.47 -20.02
C GLN A 55 0.86 -4.90 -20.37
N TRP A 56 1.82 -5.79 -20.67
CA TRP A 56 3.24 -5.44 -20.72
C TRP A 56 3.55 -4.28 -21.68
N ASP A 57 2.85 -4.19 -22.82
CA ASP A 57 3.04 -3.09 -23.77
C ASP A 57 2.80 -1.69 -23.18
N ARG A 58 1.98 -1.57 -22.13
CA ARG A 58 1.73 -0.30 -21.42
C ARG A 58 2.84 0.06 -20.44
N PHE A 59 3.58 -0.92 -19.93
CA PHE A 59 4.48 -0.74 -18.79
C PHE A 59 5.96 -1.00 -19.09
N LYS A 60 6.28 -1.58 -20.26
CA LYS A 60 7.64 -1.98 -20.64
C LYS A 60 8.69 -0.86 -20.60
N ASP A 61 8.27 0.39 -20.73
CA ASP A 61 9.15 1.57 -20.70
C ASP A 61 9.30 2.18 -19.30
N ILE A 62 8.59 1.65 -18.30
CA ILE A 62 8.73 2.06 -16.91
C ILE A 62 9.91 1.31 -16.27
N PRO A 63 10.77 1.97 -15.47
CA PRO A 63 11.86 1.28 -14.78
C PRO A 63 11.36 0.10 -13.96
N LEU A 64 11.97 -1.07 -14.14
CA LEU A 64 11.54 -2.31 -13.48
C LEU A 64 11.51 -2.20 -11.95
N GLY A 65 12.43 -1.43 -11.36
CA GLY A 65 12.44 -1.16 -9.92
C GLY A 65 11.19 -0.42 -9.42
N VAL A 66 10.61 0.45 -10.25
CA VAL A 66 9.35 1.16 -9.94
C VAL A 66 8.18 0.20 -9.99
N LEU A 67 8.10 -0.64 -11.02
CA LEU A 67 7.04 -1.66 -11.12
C LEU A 67 7.14 -2.67 -9.97
N ALA A 68 8.35 -3.11 -9.62
CA ALA A 68 8.58 -3.99 -8.47
C ALA A 68 8.10 -3.35 -7.16
N HIS A 69 8.45 -2.09 -6.91
CA HIS A 69 7.93 -1.34 -5.77
C HIS A 69 6.40 -1.23 -5.78
N GLY A 70 5.81 -1.01 -6.97
CA GLY A 70 4.38 -1.06 -7.22
C GLY A 70 3.74 -2.34 -6.67
N THR A 71 4.29 -3.49 -7.05
CA THR A 71 3.80 -4.79 -6.59
C THR A 71 4.01 -5.03 -5.09
N HIS A 72 5.11 -4.54 -4.51
CA HIS A 72 5.37 -4.70 -3.07
C HIS A 72 4.40 -3.89 -2.20
N VAL A 73 3.95 -2.73 -2.68
CA VAL A 73 2.98 -1.90 -1.95
C VAL A 73 1.55 -2.35 -2.23
N ARG A 74 1.20 -2.82 -3.44
CA ARG A 74 -0.16 -3.34 -3.67
C ARG A 74 -0.37 -4.72 -3.03
N GLY A 75 0.67 -5.53 -2.97
CA GLY A 75 0.64 -6.89 -2.45
C GLY A 75 0.19 -7.94 -3.47
N SER A 76 -0.19 -9.09 -2.97
CA SER A 76 -0.61 -10.24 -3.76
C SER A 76 -2.00 -10.05 -4.37
N GLY A 77 -2.27 -10.66 -5.52
CA GLY A 77 -3.60 -10.68 -6.12
C GLY A 77 -3.57 -11.13 -7.58
N THR A 78 -4.70 -10.99 -8.26
CA THR A 78 -4.89 -11.41 -9.65
C THR A 78 -5.41 -10.28 -10.52
N TYR A 79 -5.20 -10.41 -11.83
CA TYR A 79 -5.82 -9.56 -12.83
C TYR A 79 -6.44 -10.43 -13.92
N GLU A 80 -7.76 -10.45 -14.02
CA GLU A 80 -8.50 -11.34 -14.93
C GLU A 80 -9.65 -10.58 -15.57
N ASN A 81 -9.84 -10.77 -16.89
CA ASN A 81 -10.93 -10.14 -17.66
C ASN A 81 -11.02 -8.61 -17.48
N GLY A 82 -9.86 -7.95 -17.34
CA GLY A 82 -9.81 -6.49 -17.14
C GLY A 82 -10.00 -6.02 -15.70
N VAL A 83 -10.17 -6.93 -14.74
CA VAL A 83 -10.44 -6.61 -13.34
C VAL A 83 -9.30 -7.04 -12.45
N GLU A 84 -8.76 -6.10 -11.67
CA GLU A 84 -7.77 -6.36 -10.63
C GLU A 84 -8.47 -6.78 -9.33
N ARG A 85 -7.93 -7.81 -8.66
CA ARG A 85 -8.36 -8.25 -7.33
C ARG A 85 -7.14 -8.43 -6.44
N ALA A 86 -6.85 -7.42 -5.63
CA ALA A 86 -5.84 -7.52 -4.59
C ALA A 86 -6.32 -8.41 -3.44
N ARG A 87 -5.38 -9.04 -2.73
CA ARG A 87 -5.66 -9.87 -1.55
C ARG A 87 -6.16 -9.02 -0.38
N ILE A 88 -5.63 -7.81 -0.25
CA ILE A 88 -5.97 -6.83 0.79
C ILE A 88 -6.07 -5.45 0.16
N ASP A 89 -6.76 -4.54 0.84
CA ASP A 89 -6.75 -3.13 0.50
C ASP A 89 -5.61 -2.41 1.21
N VAL A 90 -5.08 -1.37 0.55
CA VAL A 90 -4.01 -0.53 1.09
C VAL A 90 -4.46 0.92 0.98
N ALA A 91 -4.47 1.62 2.11
CA ALA A 91 -4.92 3.00 2.20
C ALA A 91 -3.86 3.89 2.87
N LEU A 92 -3.88 5.16 2.53
CA LEU A 92 -2.96 6.17 3.06
C LEU A 92 -3.70 7.13 3.98
N ALA A 93 -3.21 7.24 5.22
CA ALA A 93 -3.55 8.30 6.15
C ALA A 93 -2.35 9.26 6.25
N THR A 94 -2.24 10.13 5.25
CA THR A 94 -1.07 11.00 5.02
C THR A 94 -1.52 12.39 4.54
N LYS A 95 -0.58 13.25 4.17
CA LYS A 95 -0.85 14.53 3.49
C LYS A 95 -0.88 14.42 1.97
N ILE A 96 -0.66 13.24 1.40
CA ILE A 96 -0.87 13.01 -0.04
C ILE A 96 -2.37 13.21 -0.33
N PRO A 97 -2.74 14.06 -1.31
CA PRO A 97 -4.15 14.35 -1.60
C PRO A 97 -4.95 13.10 -1.97
N GLN A 98 -6.24 13.07 -1.62
CA GLN A 98 -7.14 11.98 -2.00
C GLN A 98 -7.09 11.65 -3.50
N ALA A 99 -7.12 12.67 -4.36
CA ALA A 99 -7.06 12.49 -5.81
C ALA A 99 -5.78 11.78 -6.28
N ASP A 100 -4.67 12.01 -5.59
CA ASP A 100 -3.40 11.34 -5.87
C ASP A 100 -3.43 9.89 -5.40
N CYS A 101 -4.00 9.61 -4.22
CA CYS A 101 -4.21 8.23 -3.76
C CYS A 101 -5.06 7.43 -4.74
N GLU A 102 -6.19 7.98 -5.18
CA GLU A 102 -7.10 7.36 -6.15
C GLU A 102 -6.40 7.09 -7.48
N ARG A 103 -5.66 8.09 -8.00
CA ARG A 103 -4.85 7.93 -9.22
C ARG A 103 -3.81 6.82 -9.09
N LEU A 104 -3.29 6.62 -7.89
CA LEU A 104 -2.29 5.63 -7.57
C LEU A 104 -2.88 4.25 -7.20
N SER A 105 -4.21 4.09 -7.28
CA SER A 105 -4.93 2.86 -6.90
C SER A 105 -4.76 2.48 -5.42
N LEU A 106 -4.75 3.49 -4.55
CA LEU A 106 -4.69 3.38 -3.10
C LEU A 106 -5.93 4.01 -2.46
N GLY A 107 -6.33 3.46 -1.32
CA GLY A 107 -7.34 4.09 -0.46
C GLY A 107 -6.82 5.37 0.19
N TYR A 108 -7.74 6.19 0.70
CA TYR A 108 -7.44 7.45 1.36
C TYR A 108 -8.21 7.53 2.68
N TYR A 109 -7.53 8.01 3.71
CA TYR A 109 -8.14 8.44 4.96
C TYR A 109 -7.69 9.87 5.28
N ASP A 110 -8.62 10.73 5.67
CA ASP A 110 -8.27 12.05 6.19
C ASP A 110 -7.57 11.88 7.54
N VAL A 111 -6.31 12.29 7.58
CA VAL A 111 -5.48 12.14 8.78
C VAL A 111 -5.95 13.00 9.95
N SER A 112 -6.69 14.07 9.68
CA SER A 112 -7.27 14.94 10.72
C SER A 112 -8.47 14.31 11.43
N GLU A 113 -9.09 13.31 10.81
CA GLU A 113 -10.23 12.57 11.36
C GLU A 113 -9.80 11.30 12.13
N ILE A 114 -8.52 10.92 12.06
CA ILE A 114 -8.01 9.72 12.72
C ILE A 114 -7.60 10.02 14.16
N ASN A 115 -8.29 9.35 15.10
CA ASN A 115 -7.83 9.19 16.47
C ASN A 115 -7.20 7.81 16.68
N LEU A 116 -5.87 7.75 16.87
CA LEU A 116 -5.13 6.49 17.04
C LEU A 116 -5.59 5.68 18.27
N GLU A 117 -6.11 6.34 19.31
CA GLU A 117 -6.58 5.65 20.51
C GLU A 117 -7.74 4.70 20.19
N HIS A 118 -8.55 5.00 19.16
CA HIS A 118 -9.65 4.13 18.73
C HIS A 118 -9.20 2.82 18.09
N TRP A 119 -7.92 2.68 17.73
CA TRP A 119 -7.36 1.48 17.07
C TRP A 119 -6.43 0.68 17.97
N GLN A 120 -6.01 1.23 19.10
CA GLN A 120 -5.11 0.56 20.04
C GLN A 120 -5.86 -0.44 20.94
N GLY A 121 -5.22 -1.56 21.26
CA GLY A 121 -5.78 -2.58 22.18
C GLY A 121 -6.91 -3.44 21.61
N ARG A 122 -7.23 -3.30 20.32
CA ARG A 122 -8.38 -3.95 19.67
C ARG A 122 -8.01 -5.17 18.82
N ALA A 123 -6.90 -5.81 19.13
CA ALA A 123 -6.44 -7.01 18.41
C ALA A 123 -7.46 -8.15 18.46
N HIS A 124 -8.21 -8.26 19.57
CA HIS A 124 -9.29 -9.23 19.74
C HIS A 124 -10.50 -8.98 18.83
N GLU A 125 -10.64 -7.76 18.31
CA GLU A 125 -11.67 -7.35 17.34
C GLU A 125 -11.13 -7.38 15.89
N GLY A 126 -9.91 -7.87 15.68
CA GLY A 126 -9.26 -7.93 14.37
C GLY A 126 -8.53 -6.65 13.95
N VAL A 127 -8.38 -5.65 14.84
CA VAL A 127 -7.65 -4.41 14.57
C VAL A 127 -6.28 -4.43 15.23
N LEU A 128 -5.22 -4.37 14.41
CA LEU A 128 -3.84 -4.36 14.88
C LEU A 128 -3.18 -2.99 14.64
N TYR A 129 -2.83 -2.29 15.72
CA TYR A 129 -2.01 -1.10 15.65
C TYR A 129 -0.51 -1.45 15.80
N VAL A 130 0.29 -1.02 14.83
CA VAL A 130 1.75 -1.26 14.83
C VAL A 130 2.49 0.08 14.77
N PRO A 131 3.05 0.57 15.88
CA PRO A 131 3.92 1.74 15.84
C PRO A 131 5.24 1.38 15.15
N LYS A 132 5.81 2.31 14.38
CA LYS A 132 7.08 2.12 13.65
C LYS A 132 7.08 0.88 12.73
N ALA A 133 5.97 0.67 12.02
CA ALA A 133 5.73 -0.49 11.14
C ALA A 133 6.77 -0.75 10.03
N GLY A 134 7.69 0.19 9.77
CA GLY A 134 8.78 0.02 8.80
C GLY A 134 10.00 -0.76 9.33
N GLU A 135 10.09 -1.03 10.63
CA GLU A 135 11.28 -1.64 11.25
C GLU A 135 11.10 -3.14 11.49
N ILE A 136 9.94 -3.57 11.98
CA ILE A 136 9.67 -4.94 12.46
C ILE A 136 8.91 -5.75 11.40
N LEU A 137 9.30 -7.02 11.19
CA LEU A 137 8.62 -7.95 10.27
C LEU A 137 7.59 -8.80 11.04
N TYR A 138 6.37 -8.93 10.52
CA TYR A 138 5.29 -9.70 11.14
C TYR A 138 4.90 -10.92 10.31
N ARG A 139 4.54 -12.01 10.98
CA ARG A 139 4.01 -13.24 10.38
C ARG A 139 3.01 -13.87 11.32
N VAL A 140 1.89 -14.35 10.79
CA VAL A 140 0.93 -15.15 11.58
C VAL A 140 1.61 -16.43 12.08
N LYS A 141 1.49 -16.70 13.38
CA LYS A 141 1.96 -17.94 13.99
C LYS A 141 1.05 -19.08 13.53
N GLN A 142 1.64 -20.14 12.96
CA GLN A 142 0.89 -21.37 12.67
C GLN A 142 0.48 -22.01 13.99
N SER A 143 -0.82 -22.29 14.13
CA SER A 143 -1.39 -23.07 15.25
C SER A 143 -1.14 -24.55 15.05
#